data_AF-T1DAJ7-F1
#
_entry.id   AF-T1DAJ7-F1
#
_cell.length_a   1.000
_cell.length_b   1.000
_cell.length_c   1.000
_cell.angle_alpha   90.00
_cell.angle_beta   90.00
_cell.angle_gamma   90.00
#
_symmetry.space_group_name_H-M   'P 1'
#
loop_
_entity.id
_entity.type
_entity.pdbx_description
1 polymer ?
#
loop_
_entity_poly.entity_id
_entity_poly.type
_entity_poly.pdbx_seq_one_letter_code
_entity_poly.pdbx_strand_id
1 'polypeptide(L)'
;MIATSKLNWVADSAGTGSWHSGQDMDRRAKTSLLKAGYSPSTHAAKQFRTEFFYDRDLIIALDMEHYEVFNFSGQTPKQRQSND
;
A
#
# COMPACT_ATOMS: atom_id res chain seq x y z
N MET A 1 8.37 1.09 -2.26
CA MET A 1 9.67 1.15 -1.56
C MET A 1 9.91 -0.19 -0.90
N ILE A 2 11.01 -0.87 -1.22
CA ILE A 2 11.44 -2.05 -0.45
C ILE A 2 12.50 -1.54 0.54
N ALA A 3 12.29 -1.77 1.84
CA ALA A 3 13.28 -1.55 2.88
C ALA A 3 13.64 -2.91 3.50
N THR A 4 14.92 -3.28 3.44
CA THR A 4 15.42 -4.53 4.04
C THR A 4 15.96 -4.21 5.43
N SER A 5 15.25 -4.66 6.47
CA SER A 5 15.64 -4.42 7.87
C SER A 5 16.44 -5.61 8.43
N LYS A 6 17.05 -5.45 9.62
CA LYS A 6 17.64 -6.56 10.40
C LYS A 6 16.63 -7.63 10.83
N LEU A 7 15.34 -7.36 10.65
CA LEU A 7 14.28 -8.35 10.76
C LEU A 7 13.91 -8.87 9.37
N ASN A 8 13.57 -10.15 9.28
CA ASN A 8 13.17 -10.86 8.06
C ASN A 8 11.76 -10.45 7.56
N TRP A 9 11.48 -9.15 7.46
CA TRP A 9 10.26 -8.63 6.87
C TRP A 9 10.60 -7.68 5.71
N VAL A 10 9.65 -7.60 4.78
CA VAL A 10 9.68 -6.67 3.66
C VAL A 10 8.44 -5.80 3.74
N ALA A 11 8.61 -4.49 3.62
CA ALA A 11 7.51 -3.54 3.50
C ALA A 11 7.48 -2.94 2.09
N ASP A 12 6.29 -2.56 1.64
CA ASP A 12 6.06 -1.80 0.42
C ASP A 12 4.69 -1.09 0.48
N SER A 13 4.42 -0.17 -0.44
CA SER A 13 3.21 0.66 -0.48
C SER A 13 2.47 0.58 -1.82
N ALA A 14 1.17 0.90 -1.82
CA ALA A 14 0.35 1.05 -3.02
C ALA A 14 -0.78 2.07 -2.74
N GLY A 15 -1.22 2.79 -3.77
CA GLY A 15 -2.38 3.68 -3.71
C GLY A 15 -3.65 2.98 -4.22
N THR A 16 -4.83 3.44 -3.84
CA THR A 16 -6.10 2.81 -4.28
C THR A 16 -6.48 3.10 -5.73
N GLY A 17 -5.89 4.12 -6.35
CA GLY A 17 -6.04 4.36 -7.80
C GLY A 17 -4.71 4.53 -8.54
N SER A 18 -4.83 4.65 -9.86
CA SER A 18 -3.71 4.55 -10.80
C SER A 18 -3.05 5.89 -11.16
N TRP A 19 -3.61 7.02 -10.70
CA TRP A 19 -3.26 8.37 -11.15
C TRP A 19 -1.78 8.76 -11.00
N HIS A 20 -1.04 8.12 -10.08
CA HIS A 20 0.41 8.34 -9.90
C HIS A 20 1.29 7.15 -10.33
N SER A 21 0.74 6.14 -11.02
CA SER A 21 1.48 4.91 -11.32
C SER A 21 2.81 5.20 -12.03
N GLY A 22 3.90 4.64 -11.51
CA GLY A 22 5.27 4.83 -11.99
C GLY A 22 5.95 6.13 -11.53
N GLN A 23 5.23 7.09 -10.96
CA GLN A 23 5.81 8.35 -10.49
C GLN A 23 6.58 8.14 -9.17
N ASP A 24 7.64 8.93 -8.98
CA ASP A 24 8.36 8.98 -7.69
C ASP A 24 7.45 9.59 -6.60
N MET A 25 7.85 9.45 -5.34
CA MET A 25 7.15 10.06 -4.22
C MET A 25 7.12 11.58 -4.33
N ASP A 26 6.11 12.22 -3.73
CA ASP A 26 6.04 13.67 -3.62
C ASP A 26 7.33 14.22 -2.95
N ARG A 27 7.87 15.31 -3.51
CA ARG A 27 9.12 15.92 -3.04
C ARG A 27 9.07 16.30 -1.55
N ARG A 28 7.91 16.72 -1.05
CA ARG A 28 7.71 17.09 0.36
C ARG A 28 7.81 15.86 1.25
N ALA A 29 7.20 14.73 0.84
CA ALA A 29 7.31 13.46 1.55
C ALA A 29 8.77 12.98 1.61
N LYS A 30 9.48 13.03 0.46
CA LYS A 30 10.92 12.72 0.40
C LYS A 30 11.74 13.58 1.36
N THR A 31 11.47 14.88 1.39
CA THR A 31 12.16 15.83 2.28
C THR A 31 11.90 15.51 3.75
N SER A 32 10.66 15.15 4.12
CA SER A 32 10.31 14.76 5.48
C SER A 32 11.03 13.47 5.91
N LEU A 33 11.10 12.46 5.04
CA LEU A 33 11.82 11.21 5.32
C LEU A 33 13.32 11.46 5.56
N LEU A 34 13.95 12.25 4.69
CA LEU A 34 15.36 12.61 4.82
C LEU A 34 15.64 13.38 6.12
N LYS A 35 14.77 14.34 6.47
CA LYS A 35 14.88 15.08 7.75
C LYS A 35 14.76 14.19 8.98
N ALA A 36 13.99 13.12 8.90
CA ALA A 36 13.85 12.14 9.96
C ALA A 36 14.97 11.08 9.97
N GLY A 37 15.98 11.20 9.09
CA GLY A 37 17.11 10.27 9.02
C GLY A 37 16.85 8.99 8.23
N TYR A 38 15.70 8.90 7.53
CA TYR A 38 15.44 7.79 6.63
C TYR A 38 16.06 8.04 5.26
N SER A 39 16.72 7.03 4.71
CA SER A 39 17.15 7.03 3.31
C SER A 39 16.07 6.37 2.45
N PRO A 40 15.20 7.15 1.77
CA PRO A 40 14.18 6.56 0.91
C PRO A 40 14.85 5.84 -0.26
N SER A 41 14.56 4.55 -0.41
CA SER A 41 14.93 3.78 -1.61
C SER A 41 14.16 4.30 -2.84
N THR A 42 14.52 3.82 -4.03
CA THR A 42 13.78 4.14 -5.26
C THR A 42 12.29 3.83 -5.06
N HIS A 43 11.45 4.86 -5.16
CA HIS A 43 10.01 4.75 -5.04
C HIS A 43 9.38 4.88 -6.43
N ALA A 44 8.41 4.02 -6.69
CA ALA A 44 7.51 4.15 -7.82
C ALA A 44 6.10 3.86 -7.29
N ALA A 45 5.18 4.80 -7.48
CA ALA A 45 3.80 4.59 -7.07
C ALA A 45 3.20 3.44 -7.90
N LYS A 46 2.35 2.64 -7.26
CA LYS A 46 1.64 1.55 -7.90
C LYS A 46 0.23 1.47 -7.35
N GLN A 47 -0.71 1.03 -8.18
CA GLN A 47 -2.08 0.78 -7.75
C GLN A 47 -2.15 -0.50 -6.92
N PHE A 48 -2.98 -0.48 -5.88
CA PHE A 48 -3.37 -1.65 -5.12
C PHE A 48 -4.03 -2.66 -6.04
N ARG A 49 -3.69 -3.94 -5.86
CA ARG A 49 -4.33 -5.02 -6.60
C ARG A 49 -4.81 -6.09 -5.63
N THR A 50 -5.93 -6.72 -5.95
CA THR A 50 -6.56 -7.75 -5.10
C THR A 50 -5.62 -8.92 -4.83
N GLU A 51 -4.68 -9.21 -5.74
CA GLU A 51 -3.72 -10.30 -5.54
C GLU A 51 -2.77 -10.03 -4.36
N PHE A 52 -2.63 -8.78 -3.92
CA PHE A 52 -1.82 -8.45 -2.74
C PHE A 52 -2.38 -9.06 -1.45
N PHE A 53 -3.66 -9.43 -1.41
CA PHE A 53 -4.21 -10.18 -0.27
C PHE A 53 -3.63 -11.60 -0.14
N TYR A 54 -3.10 -12.19 -1.22
CA TYR A 54 -2.52 -13.54 -1.17
C TYR A 54 -1.04 -13.54 -0.74
N ASP A 55 -0.32 -12.46 -1.04
CA ASP A 55 1.13 -12.38 -0.89
C ASP A 55 1.59 -11.50 0.29
N ARG A 56 0.66 -10.95 1.08
CA ARG A 56 0.96 -10.04 2.20
C ARG A 56 0.33 -10.53 3.49
N ASP A 57 1.16 -10.66 4.52
CA ASP A 57 0.71 -11.02 5.87
C ASP A 57 -0.07 -9.89 6.56
N LEU A 58 0.23 -8.63 6.20
CA LEU A 58 -0.39 -7.45 6.79
C LEU A 58 -0.58 -6.34 5.74
N ILE A 59 -1.81 -5.84 5.64
CA ILE A 59 -2.17 -4.67 4.84
C ILE A 59 -2.72 -3.61 5.79
N ILE A 60 -2.17 -2.39 5.73
CA ILE A 60 -2.56 -1.26 6.57
C ILE A 60 -3.20 -0.20 5.68
N ALA A 61 -4.45 0.17 5.98
CA ALA A 61 -5.12 1.32 5.38
C ALA A 61 -4.68 2.60 6.09
N LEU A 62 -4.44 3.67 5.32
CA LEU A 62 -4.07 4.98 5.89
C LEU A 62 -5.29 5.72 6.47
N ASP A 63 -6.48 5.44 5.94
CA ASP A 63 -7.75 6.04 6.34
C ASP A 63 -8.92 5.08 6.02
N MET A 64 -10.15 5.53 6.32
CA MET A 64 -11.36 4.76 6.11
C MET A 64 -11.73 4.58 4.63
N GLU A 65 -11.46 5.56 3.78
CA GLU A 65 -11.75 5.44 2.34
C GLU A 65 -10.86 4.36 1.70
N HIS A 66 -9.59 4.31 2.08
CA HIS A 66 -8.69 3.22 1.70
C HIS A 66 -9.18 1.86 2.23
N TYR A 67 -9.67 1.81 3.47
CA TYR A 67 -10.19 0.58 4.06
C TYR A 67 -11.44 0.08 3.32
N GLU A 68 -12.35 0.96 2.92
CA GLU A 68 -13.55 0.58 2.15
C GLU A 68 -13.18 -0.04 0.80
N VAL A 69 -12.18 0.51 0.10
CA VAL A 69 -11.66 -0.09 -1.13
C VAL A 69 -11.13 -1.50 -0.88
N PHE A 70 -10.43 -1.72 0.23
CA PHE A 70 -9.91 -3.05 0.60
C PHE A 70 -11.03 -4.03 0.96
N ASN A 71 -12.03 -3.58 1.72
CA ASN A 71 -13.17 -4.42 2.10
C ASN A 71 -13.98 -4.86 0.88
N PHE A 72 -14.17 -3.97 -0.10
CA PHE A 72 -14.80 -4.32 -1.36
C PHE A 72 -13.95 -5.29 -2.20
N SER A 73 -12.64 -5.06 -2.22
CA SER A 73 -11.68 -5.83 -3.04
C SER A 73 -11.35 -7.21 -2.47
N GLY A 74 -11.41 -7.38 -1.14
CA GLY A 74 -11.11 -8.62 -0.42
C GLY A 74 -12.29 -9.58 -0.29
N GLN A 75 -13.50 -9.16 -0.66
CA GLN A 75 -14.67 -10.03 -0.62
C GLN A 75 -14.68 -11.02 -1.78
N THR A 76 -14.60 -12.31 -1.43
CA THR A 76 -14.97 -13.38 -2.36
C THR A 76 -16.48 -13.32 -2.66
N PRO A 77 -16.97 -13.82 -3.81
CA PRO A 77 -18.41 -13.80 -4.13
C PRO A 77 -19.33 -14.33 -3.02
N LYS A 78 -18.86 -15.25 -2.18
CA LYS A 78 -19.61 -15.80 -1.03
C LYS A 78 -19.88 -14.80 0.10
N GLN A 79 -19.06 -13.77 0.28
CA GLN A 79 -19.23 -12.78 1.36
C GLN A 79 -20.17 -11.64 0.98
N ARG A 80 -20.49 -11.48 -0.31
CA ARG A 80 -21.44 -10.46 -0.80
C ARG A 80 -22.91 -10.83 -0.62
N GLN A 81 -23.23 -12.12 -0.48
CA GLN A 81 -24.63 -12.61 -0.42
C GLN A 81 -25.21 -12.74 0.99
N SER A 82 -24.47 -12.40 2.05
CA SER A 82 -24.93 -12.60 3.44
C SER A 82 -25.45 -11.34 4.14
N ASN A 83 -25.69 -10.25 3.40
CA ASN A 83 -26.19 -8.99 3.97
C ASN A 83 -27.62 -8.62 3.51
N ASP A 84 -28.38 -9.60 3.02
CA ASP A 84 -29.83 -9.47 2.75
C ASP A 84 -30.66 -10.10 3.88
#